data_AF-A0A1L3GEK9-F1
#
_entry.id   AF-A0A1L3GEK9-F1
#
_cell.length_a   1.000
_cell.length_b   1.000
_cell.length_c   1.000
_cell.angle_alpha   90.00
_cell.angle_beta   90.00
_cell.angle_gamma   90.00
#
_symmetry.space_group_name_H-M   'P 1'
#
loop_
_entity.id
_entity.type
_entity.pdbx_description
1 polymer ?
#
loop_
_entity_poly.entity_id
_entity_poly.type
_entity_poly.pdbx_seq_one_letter_code
_entity_poly.pdbx_strand_id
1 'polypeptide(L)'
;MRKITIEIDEEIFNFLQKQATPFVDSPNDVLRRILLSNGKNTNNDVSAAFTRKSGVSLPVLPGGVPKALEHTLQVAYLVRFAKMSRSNATNYLANLHRVAPQTIIDKYCRQLDLTAYEFDQLLQSEDLKSLKELLHKKHPRFYKTINEYLTYNGGSLTTK
;
A
#
# COMPACT_ATOMS: atom_id res chain seq x y z
N MET A 1 13.31 16.63 15.42
CA MET A 1 14.14 16.97 14.24
C MET A 1 14.35 18.48 14.21
N ARG A 2 15.57 18.96 13.95
CA ARG A 2 15.81 20.39 13.72
C ARG A 2 15.25 20.78 12.35
N LYS A 3 14.47 21.86 12.29
CA LYS A 3 13.96 22.44 11.05
C LYS A 3 14.87 23.61 10.67
N ILE A 4 15.23 23.70 9.40
CA ILE A 4 16.02 24.80 8.85
C ILE A 4 15.13 25.47 7.80
N THR A 5 15.07 26.81 7.84
CA THR A 5 14.34 27.60 6.86
C THR A 5 15.23 27.80 5.63
N ILE A 6 14.66 27.57 4.46
CA ILE A 6 15.27 27.89 3.17
C ILE A 6 14.31 28.79 2.41
N GLU A 7 14.85 29.76 1.70
CA GLU A 7 14.07 30.61 0.78
C GLU A 7 14.21 30.04 -0.63
N ILE A 8 13.10 29.95 -1.34
CA ILE A 8 13.03 29.46 -2.73
C ILE A 8 12.22 30.46 -3.55
N ASP A 9 12.53 30.55 -4.83
CA ASP A 9 11.78 31.37 -5.77
C ASP A 9 10.48 30.67 -6.24
N GLU A 10 9.65 31.42 -6.95
CA GLU A 10 8.35 30.96 -7.44
C GLU A 10 8.48 29.85 -8.50
N GLU A 11 9.55 29.86 -9.29
CA GLU A 11 9.82 28.84 -10.30
C GLU A 11 10.08 27.48 -9.63
N ILE A 12 10.97 27.45 -8.63
CA ILE A 12 11.27 26.28 -7.83
C ILE A 12 10.04 25.84 -7.04
N PHE A 13 9.25 26.77 -6.49
CA PHE A 13 8.01 26.42 -5.80
C PHE A 13 7.03 25.69 -6.73
N ASN A 14 6.79 26.23 -7.92
CA ASN A 14 5.92 25.61 -8.92
C ASN A 14 6.45 24.25 -9.39
N PHE A 15 7.77 24.11 -9.52
CA PHE A 15 8.41 22.84 -9.84
C PHE A 15 8.18 21.79 -8.75
N LEU A 16 8.37 22.15 -7.48
CA LEU A 16 8.12 21.26 -6.34
C LEU A 16 6.63 20.87 -6.25
N GLN A 17 5.72 21.80 -6.53
CA GLN A 17 4.28 21.54 -6.49
C GLN A 17 3.84 20.52 -7.55
N LYS A 18 4.39 20.59 -8.77
CA LYS A 18 4.13 19.61 -9.84
C LYS A 18 4.60 18.19 -9.50
N GLN A 19 5.64 18.08 -8.68
CA GLN A 19 6.23 16.81 -8.25
C GLN A 19 5.60 16.25 -6.97
N ALA A 20 4.72 17.03 -6.32
CA ALA A 20 4.06 16.64 -5.09
C ALA A 20 2.76 15.88 -5.38
N THR A 21 2.51 14.80 -4.64
CA THR A 21 1.16 14.20 -4.61
C THR A 21 0.29 15.03 -3.67
N PRO A 22 -0.85 15.60 -4.13
CA PRO A 22 -1.69 16.46 -3.31
C PRO A 22 -2.11 15.78 -2.01
N PHE A 23 -1.99 16.50 -0.89
CA PHE A 23 -2.38 16.07 0.47
C PHE A 23 -1.62 14.87 1.05
N VAL A 24 -0.60 14.36 0.36
CA VAL A 24 0.17 13.18 0.79
C VAL A 24 1.63 13.54 1.05
N ASP A 25 2.25 14.28 0.12
CA ASP A 25 3.67 14.63 0.23
C ASP A 25 3.86 15.95 1.01
N SER A 26 4.77 15.95 2.00
CA SER A 26 5.27 17.20 2.55
C SER A 26 6.40 17.77 1.67
N PRO A 27 6.70 19.08 1.74
CA PRO A 27 7.83 19.66 1.02
C PRO A 27 9.16 18.95 1.29
N ASN A 28 9.37 18.46 2.52
CA ASN A 28 10.56 17.69 2.87
C ASN A 28 10.62 16.34 2.16
N ASP A 29 9.48 15.70 1.91
CA ASP A 29 9.44 14.41 1.21
C ASP A 29 9.76 14.59 -0.27
N VAL A 30 9.22 15.64 -0.88
CA VAL A 30 9.54 16.03 -2.26
C VAL A 30 11.03 16.39 -2.39
N LEU A 31 11.56 17.22 -1.48
CA LEU A 31 12.96 17.63 -1.51
C LEU A 31 13.92 16.45 -1.26
N ARG A 32 13.61 15.55 -0.33
CA ARG A 32 14.41 14.33 -0.12
C ARG A 32 14.39 13.43 -1.34
N ARG A 33 13.24 13.30 -2.00
CA ARG A 33 13.11 12.53 -3.24
C ARG A 33 13.99 13.13 -4.34
N ILE A 34 13.90 14.43 -4.58
CA ILE A 34 14.62 15.09 -5.69
C ILE A 34 16.13 15.20 -5.39
N LEU A 35 16.50 15.69 -4.22
CA LEU A 35 17.90 16.06 -3.92
C LEU A 35 18.73 14.86 -3.45
N LEU A 36 18.14 13.96 -2.66
CA LEU A 36 18.88 12.85 -2.03
C LEU A 36 18.70 11.51 -2.76
N SER A 37 17.80 11.42 -3.75
CA SER A 37 17.64 10.21 -4.58
C SER A 37 18.37 10.29 -5.92
N ASN A 38 19.00 11.42 -6.26
CA ASN A 38 19.75 11.64 -7.51
C ASN A 38 21.04 10.80 -7.66
N GLY A 39 21.32 9.88 -6.74
CA GLY A 39 22.35 8.83 -6.92
C GLY A 39 21.83 7.54 -7.58
N LYS A 40 20.53 7.43 -7.87
CA LYS A 40 19.96 6.24 -8.53
C LYS A 40 18.91 6.63 -9.56
N ASN A 41 19.40 6.95 -10.76
CA ASN A 41 18.62 6.79 -11.98
C ASN A 41 18.23 5.31 -12.11
N THR A 42 17.05 4.92 -11.67
CA THR A 42 16.45 3.64 -12.06
C THR A 42 14.94 3.77 -12.23
N ASN A 43 14.53 4.26 -13.39
CA ASN A 43 13.20 4.03 -13.96
C ASN A 43 12.92 2.53 -14.26
N ASN A 44 13.64 1.58 -13.66
CA ASN A 44 13.46 0.15 -13.87
C ASN A 44 13.52 -0.74 -12.61
N ASP A 45 13.73 -0.20 -11.39
CA ASP A 45 13.95 -1.07 -10.22
C ASP A 45 13.30 -0.59 -8.91
N VAL A 46 12.19 0.13 -8.99
CA VAL A 46 11.42 0.51 -7.79
C VAL A 46 10.84 -0.72 -7.08
N SER A 47 10.58 -1.79 -7.84
CA SER A 47 10.07 -3.09 -7.36
C SER A 47 11.08 -3.84 -6.47
N ALA A 48 12.39 -3.66 -6.71
CA ALA A 48 13.46 -4.37 -5.99
C ALA A 48 14.14 -3.51 -4.92
N ALA A 49 14.08 -2.18 -5.01
CA ALA A 49 14.68 -1.29 -4.02
C ALA A 49 13.76 -1.04 -2.81
N PHE A 50 12.42 -1.07 -2.99
CA PHE A 50 11.48 -0.89 -1.88
C PHE A 50 11.34 -2.17 -1.04
N THR A 51 11.38 -3.36 -1.66
CA THR A 51 11.54 -4.65 -0.97
C THR A 51 12.86 -4.71 -0.19
N ARG A 52 13.95 -4.14 -0.72
CA ARG A 52 15.25 -4.06 -0.04
C ARG A 52 15.36 -3.00 1.07
N LYS A 53 14.56 -1.92 1.04
CA LYS A 53 14.57 -0.87 2.09
C LYS A 53 13.50 -1.04 3.17
N SER A 54 12.41 -1.76 2.89
CA SER A 54 11.32 -1.97 3.85
C SER A 54 11.32 -3.36 4.49
N GLY A 55 12.00 -4.35 3.89
CA GLY A 55 11.95 -5.74 4.36
C GLY A 55 10.56 -6.38 4.25
N VAL A 56 9.62 -5.73 3.59
CA VAL A 56 8.23 -6.20 3.47
C VAL A 56 8.11 -7.14 2.28
N SER A 57 8.21 -8.45 2.54
CA SER A 57 7.77 -9.48 1.59
C SER A 57 6.25 -9.61 1.66
N LEU A 58 5.55 -9.31 0.57
CA LEU A 58 4.14 -9.67 0.43
C LEU A 58 4.05 -11.20 0.26
N PRO A 59 3.21 -11.89 1.04
CA PRO A 59 2.97 -13.32 0.84
C PRO A 59 2.39 -13.56 -0.56
N VAL A 60 2.79 -14.65 -1.21
CA VAL A 60 2.23 -15.03 -2.52
C VAL A 60 0.88 -15.71 -2.30
N LEU A 61 -0.19 -15.17 -2.87
CA LEU A 61 -1.50 -15.80 -2.84
C LEU A 61 -1.57 -16.94 -3.87
N PRO A 62 -2.23 -18.08 -3.56
CA PRO A 62 -2.37 -19.18 -4.49
C PRO A 62 -3.12 -18.73 -5.76
N GLY A 63 -2.70 -19.29 -6.92
CA GLY A 63 -3.35 -19.01 -8.20
C GLY A 63 -4.84 -19.35 -8.18
N GLY A 64 -5.67 -18.44 -8.71
CA GLY A 64 -7.13 -18.61 -8.76
C GLY A 64 -7.92 -17.64 -7.88
N VAL A 65 -7.25 -16.85 -7.03
CA VAL A 65 -7.89 -15.75 -6.27
C VAL A 65 -8.26 -14.61 -7.23
N PRO A 66 -9.48 -14.04 -7.15
CA PRO A 66 -9.82 -12.84 -7.92
C PRO A 66 -8.84 -11.71 -7.61
N LYS A 67 -8.27 -11.06 -8.63
CA LYS A 67 -7.34 -9.91 -8.49
C LYS A 67 -7.86 -8.82 -7.55
N ALA A 68 -9.18 -8.73 -7.42
CA ALA A 68 -9.91 -7.85 -6.54
C ALA A 68 -9.68 -8.16 -5.05
N LEU A 69 -9.90 -9.43 -4.70
CA LEU A 69 -9.64 -9.97 -3.36
C LEU A 69 -8.13 -9.92 -3.05
N GLU A 70 -7.30 -10.25 -4.03
CA GLU A 70 -5.85 -10.20 -3.90
C GLU A 70 -5.35 -8.80 -3.50
N HIS A 71 -5.77 -7.76 -4.24
CA HIS A 71 -5.37 -6.39 -3.96
C HIS A 71 -5.88 -5.91 -2.60
N THR A 72 -7.11 -6.28 -2.23
CA THR A 72 -7.71 -5.95 -0.93
C THR A 72 -6.90 -6.54 0.23
N LEU A 73 -6.53 -7.82 0.12
CA LEU A 73 -5.72 -8.52 1.12
C LEU A 73 -4.32 -7.90 1.22
N GLN A 74 -3.70 -7.54 0.09
CA GLN A 74 -2.39 -6.89 0.06
C GLN A 74 -2.41 -5.52 0.75
N VAL A 75 -3.44 -4.69 0.51
CA VAL A 75 -3.58 -3.41 1.22
C VAL A 75 -3.74 -3.63 2.72
N ALA A 76 -4.62 -4.54 3.12
CA ALA A 76 -4.84 -4.86 4.54
C ALA A 76 -3.54 -5.32 5.23
N TYR A 77 -2.75 -6.16 4.56
CA TYR A 77 -1.47 -6.63 5.06
C TYR A 77 -0.45 -5.50 5.23
N LEU A 78 -0.32 -4.63 4.23
CA LEU A 78 0.62 -3.49 4.28
C LEU A 78 0.26 -2.51 5.41
N VAL A 79 -1.02 -2.24 5.62
CA VAL A 79 -1.44 -1.35 6.70
C VAL A 79 -1.19 -2.00 8.06
N ARG A 80 -1.55 -3.28 8.23
CA ARG A 80 -1.47 -3.95 9.53
C ARG A 80 -0.05 -4.36 9.93
N PHE A 81 0.69 -4.99 9.02
CA PHE A 81 1.98 -5.60 9.31
C PHE A 81 3.14 -4.67 8.96
N ALA A 82 3.05 -3.92 7.86
CA ALA A 82 4.08 -2.93 7.50
C ALA A 82 3.86 -1.55 8.15
N LYS A 83 2.80 -1.39 8.97
CA LYS A 83 2.40 -0.14 9.63
C LYS A 83 2.36 1.07 8.67
N MET A 84 1.99 0.83 7.42
CA MET A 84 1.87 1.88 6.42
C MET A 84 0.51 2.56 6.54
N SER A 85 0.45 3.85 6.19
CA SER A 85 -0.85 4.48 5.96
C SER A 85 -1.55 3.82 4.76
N ARG A 86 -2.88 3.79 4.78
CA ARG A 86 -3.69 3.26 3.67
C ARG A 86 -3.29 3.86 2.33
N SER A 87 -3.04 5.17 2.28
CA SER A 87 -2.59 5.87 1.06
C SER A 87 -1.23 5.36 0.56
N ASN A 88 -0.26 5.17 1.46
CA ASN A 88 1.05 4.64 1.09
C ASN A 88 0.97 3.17 0.64
N ALA A 89 0.18 2.35 1.34
CA ALA A 89 -0.08 0.96 0.95
C ALA A 89 -0.74 0.88 -0.44
N THR A 90 -1.74 1.74 -0.70
CA THR A 90 -2.45 1.80 -1.98
C THR A 90 -1.52 2.24 -3.11
N ASN A 91 -0.76 3.31 -2.91
CA ASN A 91 0.18 3.81 -3.91
C ASN A 91 1.31 2.81 -4.20
N TYR A 92 1.82 2.16 -3.16
CA TYR A 92 2.78 1.07 -3.32
C TYR A 92 2.22 -0.05 -4.18
N LEU A 93 0.99 -0.48 -3.87
CA LEU A 93 0.35 -1.57 -4.58
C LEU A 93 -0.02 -1.20 -6.02
N ALA A 94 -0.41 0.05 -6.25
CA ALA A 94 -0.72 0.61 -7.56
C ALA A 94 0.51 0.56 -8.47
N ASN A 95 1.66 0.99 -7.94
CA ASN A 95 2.93 0.89 -8.64
C ASN A 95 3.35 -0.56 -8.89
N LEU A 96 3.15 -1.45 -7.92
CA LEU A 96 3.50 -2.87 -8.05
C LEU A 96 2.71 -3.56 -9.17
N HIS A 97 1.40 -3.30 -9.24
CA HIS A 97 0.50 -3.91 -10.22
C HIS A 97 0.36 -3.09 -11.51
N ARG A 98 1.05 -1.95 -11.63
CA ARG A 98 0.95 -1.00 -12.75
C ARG A 98 -0.50 -0.57 -13.03
N VAL A 99 -1.25 -0.30 -11.97
CA VAL A 99 -2.64 0.18 -12.04
C VAL A 99 -2.77 1.54 -11.36
N ALA A 100 -3.83 2.29 -11.67
CA ALA A 100 -4.09 3.54 -10.97
C ALA A 100 -4.45 3.25 -9.49
N PRO A 101 -4.01 4.10 -8.52
CA PRO A 101 -4.40 3.96 -7.12
C PRO A 101 -5.91 3.89 -6.92
N GLN A 102 -6.67 4.67 -7.70
CA GLN A 102 -8.12 4.66 -7.69
C GLN A 102 -8.71 3.26 -7.99
N THR A 103 -8.08 2.49 -8.87
CA THR A 103 -8.52 1.11 -9.19
C THR A 103 -8.39 0.18 -7.99
N ILE A 104 -7.39 0.40 -7.13
CA ILE A 104 -7.22 -0.36 -5.90
C ILE A 104 -8.23 0.09 -4.85
N ILE A 105 -8.44 1.40 -4.71
CA ILE A 105 -9.47 1.98 -3.83
C ILE A 105 -10.85 1.43 -4.20
N ASP A 106 -11.20 1.44 -5.47
CA ASP A 106 -12.48 0.94 -5.96
C ASP A 106 -12.67 -0.55 -5.64
N LYS A 107 -11.60 -1.36 -5.60
CA LYS A 107 -11.69 -2.77 -5.23
C LYS A 107 -12.08 -2.94 -3.77
N TYR A 108 -11.31 -2.39 -2.83
CA TYR A 108 -11.60 -2.60 -1.41
C TYR A 108 -12.77 -1.75 -0.89
N CYS A 109 -13.10 -0.62 -1.52
CA CYS A 109 -14.28 0.15 -1.16
C CYS A 109 -15.54 -0.36 -1.88
N ARG A 110 -15.59 -0.35 -3.22
CA ARG A 110 -16.84 -0.67 -3.96
C ARG A 110 -17.20 -2.15 -3.92
N GLN A 111 -16.24 -3.06 -3.92
CA GLN A 111 -16.59 -4.50 -3.95
C GLN A 111 -17.01 -5.02 -2.58
N LEU A 112 -16.44 -4.43 -1.53
CA LEU A 112 -16.81 -4.73 -0.15
C LEU A 112 -18.02 -3.94 0.33
N ASP A 113 -18.46 -2.94 -0.45
CA ASP A 113 -19.53 -2.01 -0.11
C ASP A 113 -19.21 -1.23 1.18
N LEU A 114 -17.99 -0.69 1.22
CA LEU A 114 -17.42 0.02 2.36
C LEU A 114 -16.82 1.35 1.92
N THR A 115 -16.84 2.31 2.83
CA THR A 115 -16.04 3.52 2.71
C THR A 115 -14.59 3.26 3.12
N ALA A 116 -13.69 4.16 2.70
CA ALA A 116 -12.30 4.13 3.11
C ALA A 116 -12.13 4.17 4.64
N TYR A 117 -12.99 4.94 5.32
CA TYR A 117 -12.97 5.07 6.77
C TYR A 117 -13.41 3.77 7.45
N GLU A 118 -14.50 3.15 6.98
CA GLU A 118 -14.95 1.85 7.51
C GLU A 118 -13.90 0.77 7.27
N PHE A 119 -13.24 0.77 6.13
CA PHE A 119 -12.12 -0.14 5.88
C PHE A 119 -10.98 0.07 6.89
N ASP A 120 -10.61 1.32 7.17
CA ASP A 120 -9.61 1.62 8.21
C ASP A 120 -10.07 1.16 9.61
N GLN A 121 -11.36 1.30 9.95
CA GLN A 121 -11.93 0.77 11.19
C GLN A 121 -11.84 -0.76 11.26
N LEU A 122 -12.11 -1.46 10.16
CA LEU A 122 -11.98 -2.92 10.09
C LEU A 122 -10.52 -3.37 10.30
N LEU A 123 -9.55 -2.57 9.83
CA LEU A 123 -8.12 -2.85 10.02
C LEU A 123 -7.64 -2.61 11.46
N GLN A 124 -8.38 -1.83 12.26
CA GLN A 124 -8.07 -1.61 13.68
C GLN A 124 -8.55 -2.74 14.60
N SER A 125 -9.46 -3.59 14.13
CA SER A 125 -9.94 -4.74 14.93
C SER A 125 -8.78 -5.69 15.29
N GLU A 126 -8.72 -6.10 16.55
CA GLU A 126 -7.84 -7.17 17.00
C GLU A 126 -8.20 -8.44 16.18
N ASP A 127 -7.19 -8.99 15.51
CA ASP A 127 -7.28 -10.14 14.59
C ASP A 127 -7.96 -9.95 13.22
N LEU A 128 -8.28 -8.71 12.82
CA LEU A 128 -8.94 -8.44 11.53
C LEU A 128 -10.25 -9.23 11.37
N LYS A 129 -10.89 -9.59 12.48
CA LYS A 129 -12.01 -10.53 12.51
C LYS A 129 -13.17 -10.03 11.67
N SER A 130 -13.50 -8.75 11.81
CA SER A 130 -14.56 -8.09 11.03
C SER A 130 -14.23 -8.05 9.53
N LEU A 131 -12.96 -7.86 9.17
CA LEU A 131 -12.52 -7.92 7.77
C LEU A 131 -12.63 -9.35 7.22
N LYS A 132 -12.22 -10.35 7.99
CA LYS A 132 -12.30 -11.77 7.62
C LYS A 132 -13.75 -12.19 7.36
N GLU A 133 -14.67 -11.87 8.28
CA GLU A 133 -16.09 -12.18 8.15
C GLU A 133 -16.70 -11.56 6.88
N LEU A 134 -16.34 -10.31 6.58
CA LEU A 134 -16.83 -9.62 5.39
C LEU A 134 -16.29 -10.24 4.10
N LEU A 135 -15.00 -10.58 4.08
CA LEU A 135 -14.38 -11.28 2.95
C LEU A 135 -14.94 -12.70 2.79
N HIS A 136 -15.29 -13.39 3.87
CA HIS A 136 -15.93 -14.72 3.83
C HIS A 136 -17.35 -14.65 3.28
N LYS A 137 -18.11 -13.63 3.66
CA LYS A 137 -19.47 -13.41 3.15
C LYS A 137 -19.47 -13.17 1.63
N LYS A 138 -18.49 -12.41 1.11
CA LYS A 138 -18.37 -12.10 -0.33
C LYS A 138 -17.69 -13.22 -1.13
N HIS A 139 -16.73 -13.91 -0.52
CA HIS A 139 -15.90 -14.91 -1.18
C HIS A 139 -15.81 -16.21 -0.33
N PRO A 140 -16.92 -16.94 -0.18
CA PRO A 140 -16.96 -18.15 0.65
C PRO A 140 -15.98 -19.23 0.18
N ARG A 141 -15.68 -19.27 -1.13
CA ARG A 141 -14.73 -20.21 -1.74
C ARG A 141 -13.26 -20.00 -1.33
N PHE A 142 -12.90 -18.84 -0.79
CA PHE A 142 -11.53 -18.49 -0.43
C PHE A 142 -11.31 -18.35 1.08
N TYR A 143 -12.22 -18.93 1.89
CA TYR A 143 -12.19 -18.86 3.35
C TYR A 143 -10.82 -19.18 3.95
N LYS A 144 -10.22 -20.31 3.51
CA LYS A 144 -8.92 -20.80 3.98
C LYS A 144 -7.78 -19.86 3.62
N THR A 145 -7.75 -19.39 2.38
CA THR A 145 -6.71 -18.48 1.87
C THR A 145 -6.74 -17.12 2.58
N ILE A 146 -7.93 -16.54 2.79
CA ILE A 146 -8.09 -15.26 3.50
C ILE A 146 -7.57 -15.38 4.93
N ASN A 147 -7.96 -16.46 5.61
CA ASN A 147 -7.61 -16.64 7.01
C ASN A 147 -6.12 -16.93 7.19
N GLU A 148 -5.52 -17.76 6.33
CA GLU A 148 -4.08 -17.97 6.30
C GLU A 148 -3.35 -16.65 6.05
N TYR A 149 -3.70 -15.91 4.99
CA TYR A 149 -3.00 -14.68 4.60
C TYR A 149 -3.05 -13.57 5.67
N LEU A 150 -4.21 -13.37 6.30
CA LEU A 150 -4.39 -12.33 7.32
C LEU A 150 -3.94 -12.75 8.73
N THR A 151 -3.57 -14.01 8.93
CA THR A 151 -2.99 -14.51 10.18
C THR A 151 -1.47 -14.66 10.06
N TYR A 152 -0.92 -14.53 8.84
CA TYR A 152 0.47 -14.83 8.55
C TYR A 152 1.40 -13.64 8.79
N ASN A 153 2.27 -13.76 9.79
CA ASN A 153 3.24 -12.74 10.23
C ASN A 153 4.61 -12.85 9.53
N GLY A 154 4.65 -13.11 8.21
CA GLY A 154 5.88 -13.01 7.42
C GLY A 154 6.84 -14.22 7.45
N GLY A 155 6.33 -15.45 7.31
CA GLY A 155 7.14 -16.59 6.85
C GLY A 155 6.94 -16.82 5.34
N SER A 156 7.30 -17.97 4.77
CA SER A 156 6.97 -18.33 3.38
C SER A 156 5.77 -19.29 3.32
N LEU A 157 4.76 -19.01 2.48
CA LEU A 157 3.75 -20.01 2.10
C LEU A 157 4.46 -21.10 1.29
N THR A 158 4.98 -22.11 1.98
CA THR A 158 5.56 -23.31 1.38
C THR A 158 4.47 -24.03 0.60
N THR A 159 4.60 -24.02 -0.71
CA THR A 159 3.90 -24.92 -1.62
C THR A 159 4.34 -26.35 -1.31
N LYS A 160 3.39 -27.20 -0.94
CA LYS A 160 3.51 -28.66 -1.08
C LYS A 160 2.68 -29.11 -2.27
#